data_AF-A0A6B9G3D1-F1
#
_entry.id   AF-A0A6B9G3D1-F1
#
_cell.length_a   1.000
_cell.length_b   1.000
_cell.length_c   1.000
_cell.angle_alpha   90.00
_cell.angle_beta   90.00
_cell.angle_gamma   90.00
#
_symmetry.space_group_name_H-M   'P 1'
#
loop_
_entity.id
_entity.type
_entity.pdbx_description
1 polymer ?
#
loop_
_entity_poly.entity_id
_entity_poly.type
_entity_poly.pdbx_seq_one_letter_code
_entity_poly.pdbx_strand_id
1 'polypeptide(L)'
;MMIREEIIKYLKEQGHATSTQIHNHIETLGFLRCSSMGMLSKMVTAGIVSRQGHNHDHVCRLRVGYMDGKPARVRQENFQKPRKDSVNTVFEECRHSPVQEFDRLIRQGREANEI
;
A
#
# COMPACT_ATOMS: atom_id res chain seq x y z
N MET A 1 11.40 -12.26 -16.08
CA MET A 1 10.62 -11.01 -16.21
C MET A 1 10.00 -10.69 -14.87
N MET A 2 10.37 -9.56 -14.26
CA MET A 2 9.69 -9.10 -13.04
C MET A 2 8.59 -8.10 -13.41
N ILE A 3 7.42 -8.22 -12.76
CA ILE A 3 6.29 -7.28 -12.91
C ILE A 3 6.73 -5.81 -12.80
N ARG A 4 7.70 -5.53 -11.92
CA ARG A 4 8.29 -4.20 -11.74
C ARG A 4 8.88 -3.64 -13.03
N GLU A 5 9.64 -4.45 -13.77
CA GLU A 5 10.33 -4.04 -14.99
C GLU A 5 9.33 -3.72 -16.10
N GLU A 6 8.27 -4.53 -16.21
CA GLU A 6 7.20 -4.33 -17.18
C GLU A 6 6.38 -3.07 -16.90
N ILE A 7 6.09 -2.77 -15.61
CA ILE A 7 5.42 -1.51 -15.24
C ILE A 7 6.29 -0.31 -15.63
N ILE A 8 7.60 -0.38 -15.39
CA ILE A 8 8.53 0.70 -15.76
C ILE A 8 8.58 0.86 -17.27
N LYS A 9 8.73 -0.25 -18.00
CA LYS A 9 8.79 -0.26 -19.46
C LYS A 9 7.53 0.36 -20.06
N TYR A 10 6.37 -0.10 -19.62
CA TYR A 10 5.08 0.41 -20.07
C TYR A 10 4.93 1.92 -19.79
N LEU A 11 5.32 2.40 -18.61
CA LEU A 11 5.29 3.82 -18.29
C LEU A 11 6.34 4.66 -19.03
N LYS A 12 7.50 4.09 -19.39
CA LYS A 12 8.50 4.74 -20.26
C LYS A 12 7.95 4.92 -21.68
N GLU A 13 7.25 3.92 -22.20
CA GLU A 13 6.66 3.95 -23.55
C GLU A 13 5.46 4.89 -23.65
N GLN A 14 4.55 4.87 -22.68
CA GLN A 14 3.33 5.68 -22.69
C GLN A 14 3.52 7.10 -22.10
N GLY A 15 4.57 7.30 -21.30
CA GLY A 15 4.81 8.51 -20.50
C GLY A 15 3.88 8.64 -19.27
N HIS A 16 2.61 8.29 -19.43
CA HIS A 16 1.62 8.21 -18.37
C HIS A 16 0.54 7.19 -18.68
N ALA A 17 -0.02 6.55 -17.65
CA ALA A 17 -1.10 5.59 -17.82
C ALA A 17 -1.98 5.54 -16.57
N THR A 18 -3.23 5.14 -16.69
CA THR A 18 -4.07 4.87 -15.53
C THR A 18 -3.64 3.57 -14.85
N SER A 19 -3.91 3.43 -13.54
CA SER A 19 -3.70 2.17 -12.83
C SER A 19 -4.38 0.99 -13.55
N THR A 20 -5.59 1.19 -14.06
CA THR A 20 -6.34 0.18 -14.82
C THR A 20 -5.60 -0.25 -16.09
N GLN A 21 -5.08 0.70 -16.88
CA GLN A 21 -4.31 0.40 -18.08
C GLN A 21 -3.04 -0.42 -17.75
N ILE A 22 -2.34 -0.04 -16.68
CA ILE A 22 -1.16 -0.77 -16.21
C ILE A 22 -1.53 -2.19 -15.82
N HIS A 23 -2.58 -2.38 -15.02
CA HIS A 23 -3.01 -3.71 -14.57
C HIS A 23 -3.44 -4.59 -15.74
N ASN A 24 -4.21 -4.05 -16.68
CA ASN A 24 -4.63 -4.77 -17.88
C ASN A 24 -3.43 -5.20 -18.73
N HIS A 25 -2.44 -4.31 -18.94
CA HIS A 25 -1.23 -4.67 -19.67
C HIS A 25 -0.47 -5.81 -18.99
N ILE A 26 -0.29 -5.75 -17.67
CA ILE A 26 0.40 -6.80 -16.93
C ILE A 26 -0.38 -8.14 -16.96
N GLU A 27 -1.71 -8.10 -16.95
CA GLU A 27 -2.54 -9.29 -17.16
C GLU A 27 -2.39 -9.89 -18.56
N THR A 28 -2.25 -9.06 -19.61
CA THR A 28 -1.98 -9.57 -20.98
C THR A 28 -0.64 -10.28 -21.10
N LEU A 29 0.30 -10.01 -20.19
CA LEU A 29 1.59 -10.70 -20.10
C LEU A 29 1.52 -12.00 -19.26
N GLY A 30 0.34 -12.37 -18.75
CA GLY A 30 0.09 -13.59 -17.99
C GLY A 30 0.29 -13.46 -16.47
N PHE A 31 0.46 -12.25 -15.94
CA PHE A 31 0.60 -12.04 -14.50
C PHE A 31 -0.76 -11.77 -13.83
N LEU A 32 -0.89 -12.16 -12.56
CA LEU A 32 -2.09 -11.88 -11.78
C LEU A 32 -2.25 -10.38 -11.49
N ARG A 33 -3.49 -9.90 -11.58
CA ARG A 33 -3.86 -8.51 -11.24
C ARG A 33 -3.45 -8.09 -9.83
N CYS A 34 -3.65 -8.98 -8.85
CA CYS A 34 -3.31 -8.70 -7.46
C CYS A 34 -1.80 -8.44 -7.29
N SER A 35 -0.97 -9.17 -8.02
CA SER A 35 0.49 -9.00 -8.02
C SER A 35 0.90 -7.65 -8.64
N SER A 36 0.24 -7.22 -9.71
CA SER A 36 0.50 -5.92 -10.33
C SER A 36 0.03 -4.75 -9.47
N MET A 37 -1.11 -4.89 -8.78
CA MET A 37 -1.59 -3.93 -7.77
C MET A 37 -0.62 -3.79 -6.60
N GLY A 38 -0.18 -4.92 -6.03
CA GLY A 38 0.77 -4.93 -4.93
C GLY A 38 2.13 -4.33 -5.32
N MET A 39 2.61 -4.64 -6.53
CA MET A 39 3.87 -4.08 -7.04
C MET A 39 3.76 -2.58 -7.31
N LEU A 40 2.69 -2.12 -7.97
CA LEU A 40 2.46 -0.71 -8.24
C LEU A 40 2.38 0.10 -6.93
N SER A 41 1.70 -0.42 -5.91
CA SER A 41 1.63 0.19 -4.58
C SER A 41 3.03 0.35 -3.96
N LYS A 42 3.87 -0.70 -4.01
CA LYS A 42 5.26 -0.64 -3.53
C LYS A 42 6.09 0.41 -4.29
N MET A 43 5.91 0.52 -5.60
CA MET A 43 6.61 1.50 -6.43
C MET A 43 6.20 2.93 -6.13
N VAL A 44 4.93 3.17 -5.79
CA VAL A 44 4.43 4.48 -5.35
C VAL A 44 5.04 4.84 -3.99
N THR A 45 4.99 3.92 -3.02
CA THR A 45 5.59 4.12 -1.69
C THR A 45 7.10 4.36 -1.76
N ALA A 46 7.80 3.69 -2.68
CA ALA A 46 9.22 3.89 -2.92
C ALA A 46 9.56 5.20 -3.67
N GLY A 47 8.56 5.99 -4.07
CA GLY A 47 8.76 7.23 -4.82
C GLY A 47 9.25 7.01 -6.26
N ILE A 48 9.10 5.81 -6.81
CA ILE A 48 9.47 5.49 -8.20
C ILE A 48 8.37 5.98 -9.15
N VAL A 49 7.12 5.73 -8.78
CA VAL A 49 5.93 6.13 -9.54
C VAL A 49 5.19 7.22 -8.77
N SER A 50 4.92 8.33 -9.43
CA SER A 50 3.95 9.30 -8.96
C SER A 50 2.55 8.85 -9.36
N ARG A 51 1.63 8.84 -8.40
CA ARG A 51 0.21 8.57 -8.64
C ARG A 51 -0.57 9.81 -8.26
N GLN A 52 -1.21 10.44 -9.25
CA GLN A 52 -2.12 11.56 -9.05
C GLN A 52 -3.53 11.10 -9.43
N GLY A 53 -4.53 11.47 -8.64
CA GLY A 53 -5.90 11.16 -9.01
C GLY A 53 -6.87 12.24 -8.60
N HIS A 54 -7.96 12.30 -9.36
CA HIS A 54 -9.20 12.96 -8.97
C HIS A 54 -10.26 11.86 -8.92
N ASN A 55 -10.91 11.67 -7.78
CA ASN A 55 -11.92 10.63 -7.55
C ASN A 55 -11.36 9.20 -7.73
N HIS A 56 -11.78 8.51 -8.80
CA HIS A 56 -11.52 7.08 -9.04
C HIS A 56 -10.45 6.82 -10.10
N ASP A 57 -10.04 7.84 -10.86
CA ASP A 57 -9.02 7.71 -11.89
C ASP A 57 -7.66 8.15 -11.37
N HIS A 58 -6.81 7.16 -11.14
CA HIS A 58 -5.42 7.37 -10.76
C HIS A 58 -4.52 7.28 -11.98
N VAL A 59 -3.96 8.42 -12.37
CA VAL A 59 -2.93 8.53 -13.40
C VAL A 59 -1.57 8.33 -12.76
N CYS A 60 -0.82 7.38 -13.30
CA CYS A 60 0.51 6.99 -12.87
C CYS A 60 1.55 7.50 -13.87
N ARG A 61 2.66 8.04 -13.36
CA ARG A 61 3.82 8.53 -14.12
C ARG A 61 5.10 8.15 -13.40
N LEU A 62 6.18 7.88 -14.13
CA LEU A 62 7.50 7.74 -13.51
C LEU A 62 7.94 9.10 -12.94
N ARG A 63 8.52 9.12 -11.73
CA ARG A 63 9.08 10.36 -11.19
C ARG A 63 10.31 10.80 -11.98
N VAL A 64 10.36 12.09 -12.30
CA VAL A 64 11.53 12.73 -12.91
C VAL A 64 12.74 12.53 -11.97
N GLY A 65 13.79 11.89 -12.47
CA GLY A 65 14.96 11.52 -11.69
C GLY A 65 15.03 10.05 -11.26
N TYR A 66 14.05 9.21 -11.65
CA TYR A 66 14.23 7.76 -11.61
C TYR A 66 15.28 7.35 -12.66
N MET A 67 16.52 7.15 -12.21
CA MET A 67 17.55 6.42 -12.94
C MET A 67 17.41 4.94 -12.57
N ASP A 68 17.40 4.05 -13.56
CA ASP A 68 17.20 2.61 -13.36
C ASP A 68 18.01 2.09 -12.17
N GLY A 69 17.31 1.70 -11.09
CA GLY A 69 17.91 1.14 -9.88
C GLY A 69 18.19 2.09 -8.71
N LYS A 70 17.95 3.41 -8.83
CA LYS A 70 18.07 4.34 -7.70
C LYS A 70 16.74 5.06 -7.44
N PRO A 71 16.13 4.90 -6.25
CA PRO A 71 14.94 5.69 -5.91
C PRO A 71 15.31 7.17 -6.00
N ALA A 72 14.53 7.95 -6.77
CA ALA A 72 14.68 9.39 -6.81
C ALA A 72 14.59 9.90 -5.37
N ARG A 73 15.56 10.72 -4.93
CA ARG A 73 15.55 11.33 -3.59
C ARG A 73 14.19 11.98 -3.38
N VAL A 74 13.34 11.31 -2.61
CA VAL A 74 12.01 11.82 -2.29
C VAL A 74 12.27 13.04 -1.41
N ARG A 75 12.23 14.25 -2.00
CA ARG A 75 11.93 15.44 -1.19
C ARG A 75 10.59 15.13 -0.54
N GLN A 76 10.61 14.94 0.78
CA GLN A 76 9.44 14.74 1.64
C GLN A 76 8.58 16.02 1.72
N GLU A 77 8.46 16.74 0.61
CA GLU A 77 7.64 17.92 0.52
C GLU A 77 6.28 17.44 0.00
N ASN A 78 5.35 17.22 0.93
CA ASN A 78 3.92 17.01 0.69
C ASN A 78 3.43 15.60 0.32
N PHE A 79 4.08 14.52 0.77
CA PHE A 79 3.27 13.35 1.14
C PHE A 79 2.58 13.71 2.46
N GLN A 80 1.36 14.26 2.36
CA GLN A 80 0.42 14.18 3.47
C GLN A 80 0.48 12.74 3.97
N LYS A 81 0.95 12.57 5.22
CA LYS A 81 0.75 11.32 5.95
C LYS A 81 -0.69 10.91 5.65
N PRO A 82 -0.97 9.66 5.24
CA PRO A 82 -2.35 9.21 5.24
C PRO A 82 -2.89 9.57 6.61
N ARG A 83 -3.99 10.34 6.65
CA ARG A 83 -4.69 10.58 7.90
C ARG A 83 -4.83 9.21 8.56
N LYS A 84 -4.46 9.11 9.83
CA LYS A 84 -4.54 7.88 10.64
C LYS A 84 -6.00 7.52 10.96
N ASP A 85 -6.88 7.73 10.00
CA ASP A 85 -8.30 7.45 10.07
C ASP A 85 -8.49 6.48 8.90
N SER A 86 -8.56 5.16 9.08
CA SER A 86 -9.88 4.55 9.31
C SER A 86 -9.88 3.03 9.47
N VAL A 87 -8.79 2.37 9.90
CA VAL A 87 -8.83 0.89 10.08
C VAL A 87 -8.31 0.41 11.44
N ASN A 88 -7.47 1.21 12.12
CA ASN A 88 -6.88 0.77 13.40
C ASN A 88 -7.55 1.35 14.66
N THR A 89 -8.44 2.34 14.55
CA THR A 89 -9.15 2.87 15.72
C THR A 89 -10.17 1.88 16.26
N VAL A 90 -10.92 1.18 15.39
CA VAL A 90 -11.88 0.15 15.84
C VAL A 90 -11.18 -1.02 16.52
N PHE A 91 -10.01 -1.44 16.01
CA PHE A 91 -9.21 -2.49 16.66
C PHE A 91 -8.60 -2.03 17.98
N GLU A 92 -8.11 -0.79 18.08
CA GLU A 92 -7.60 -0.22 19.34
C GLU A 92 -8.71 0.04 20.37
N GLU A 93 -9.92 0.42 19.96
CA GLU A 93 -11.09 0.56 20.84
C GLU A 93 -11.56 -0.81 21.36
N CYS A 94 -11.57 -1.85 20.50
CA CYS A 94 -11.86 -3.22 20.93
C CYS A 94 -10.79 -3.81 21.87
N ARG A 95 -9.53 -3.35 21.77
CA ARG A 95 -8.42 -3.74 22.66
C ARG A 95 -8.55 -3.18 24.07
N HIS A 96 -9.35 -2.13 24.26
CA HIS A 96 -9.67 -1.53 25.55
C HIS A 96 -11.13 -1.79 25.97
N SER A 97 -11.80 -2.77 25.35
CA SER A 97 -13.16 -3.15 25.72
C SER A 97 -13.20 -3.73 27.14
N PRO A 98 -14.15 -3.32 28.00
CA PRO A 98 -14.32 -3.84 29.37
C PRO A 98 -14.43 -5.37 29.45
N VAL A 99 -14.81 -6.00 28.34
CA VAL A 99 -14.93 -7.46 28.22
C VAL A 99 -13.57 -8.15 28.32
N GLN A 100 -12.50 -7.60 27.73
CA GLN A 100 -11.16 -8.18 27.85
C GLN A 100 -10.56 -8.00 29.25
N GLU A 101 -10.90 -6.90 29.92
CA GLU A 101 -10.52 -6.66 31.32
C GLU A 101 -11.25 -7.62 32.27
N PHE A 102 -12.53 -7.91 32.00
CA PHE A 102 -13.30 -8.90 32.75
C PHE A 102 -12.78 -10.33 32.54
N ASP A 103 -12.50 -10.75 31.31
CA ASP A 103 -11.91 -12.07 31.03
C ASP A 103 -10.52 -12.23 31.68
N ARG A 104 -9.73 -11.15 31.71
CA ARG A 104 -8.43 -11.14 32.41
C ARG A 104 -8.61 -11.32 33.92
N LEU A 105 -9.59 -10.66 34.53
CA LEU A 105 -9.89 -10.79 35.96
C LEU A 105 -10.43 -12.20 36.30
N ILE A 106 -11.31 -12.76 35.46
CA ILE A 106 -11.80 -14.15 35.61
C ILE A 106 -10.64 -15.14 35.53
N ARG A 107 -9.71 -14.96 34.57
CA ARG A 107 -8.57 -15.87 34.41
C ARG A 107 -7.61 -15.78 35.59
N GLN A 108 -7.30 -14.58 36.06
CA GLN A 108 -6.47 -14.37 37.26
C GLN A 108 -7.12 -14.95 38.51
N GLY A 109 -8.44 -14.83 38.65
CA GLY A 109 -9.18 -15.45 39.75
C GLY A 109 -9.20 -16.98 39.71
N ARG A 110 -9.17 -17.59 38.52
CA ARG A 110 -9.05 -19.05 38.36
C ARG A 110 -7.64 -19.54 38.68
N GLU A 111 -6.62 -18.86 38.17
CA GLU A 111 -5.20 -19.17 38.45
C GLU A 111 -4.85 -19.00 39.94
N ALA A 112 -5.54 -18.11 40.67
CA ALA A 112 -5.36 -17.91 42.10
C ALA A 112 -6.15 -18.88 43.00
N ASN A 113 -7.16 -19.57 42.46
CA ASN A 113 -8.00 -20.54 43.18
C ASN A 113 -7.67 -22.01 42.86
N GLU A 114 -6.77 -22.27 41.92
CA GLU A 114 -6.15 -23.59 41.75
C GLU A 114 -5.02 -23.74 42.79
N ILE A 115 -5.39 -24.30 43.95
CA ILE A 115 -4.48 -24.92 44.94
C ILE A 115 -4.14 -26.34 44.46
#